data_AF-A0A8K0DSY3-F1
#
_entry.id   AF-A0A8K0DSY3-F1
#
_cell.length_a   1.000
_cell.length_b   1.000
_cell.length_c   1.000
_cell.angle_alpha   90.00
_cell.angle_beta   90.00
_cell.angle_gamma   90.00
#
_symmetry.space_group_name_H-M   'P 1'
#
loop_
_entity.id
_entity.type
_entity.pdbx_description
1 polymer ?
#
loop_
_entity_poly.entity_id
_entity_poly.type
_entity_poly.pdbx_seq_one_letter_code
_entity_poly.pdbx_strand_id
1 'polypeptide(L)'
;MQWWNPEKPQLQEYHINLKKCGPMVLDALIKIKNEMDSKLMFRHSCWEGIYGSCAMNIDRCNGLTCLTKIESGTNTTITLLPHMFVIKDLVVDMTYFYNQYKSKEPWLKRKNPHVHGKEIIEQEG
;
A
#
# COMPACT_ATOMS: atom_id res chain seq x y z
N MET A 1 -13.76 0.59 -9.23
CA MET A 1 -12.37 0.09 -9.15
C MET A 1 -11.92 -0.52 -10.47
N GLN A 2 -10.68 -0.31 -10.91
CA GLN A 2 -10.37 -0.24 -12.35
C GLN A 2 -10.25 -1.56 -13.15
N TRP A 3 -10.89 -1.67 -14.34
CA TRP A 3 -10.48 -2.68 -15.37
C TRP A 3 -9.24 -2.15 -16.09
N TRP A 4 -8.15 -2.91 -16.11
CA TRP A 4 -6.92 -2.55 -16.79
C TRP A 4 -7.00 -2.75 -18.31
N ASN A 5 -7.25 -1.65 -19.02
CA ASN A 5 -6.66 -1.33 -20.33
C ASN A 5 -5.80 -0.08 -20.10
N PRO A 6 -4.47 -0.09 -20.35
CA PRO A 6 -3.57 1.04 -20.04
C PRO A 6 -4.01 2.38 -20.66
N GLU A 7 -4.84 2.35 -21.70
CA GLU A 7 -5.35 3.54 -22.39
C GLU A 7 -6.67 4.10 -21.81
N LYS A 8 -7.44 3.30 -21.05
CA LYS A 8 -8.77 3.69 -20.55
C LYS A 8 -9.01 3.13 -19.15
N PRO A 9 -8.57 3.84 -18.09
CA PRO A 9 -8.91 3.48 -16.72
C PRO A 9 -10.43 3.56 -16.49
N GLN A 10 -11.09 2.45 -16.14
CA GLN A 10 -12.55 2.40 -15.93
C GLN A 10 -12.95 1.92 -14.53
N LEU A 11 -13.78 2.66 -13.80
CA LEU A 11 -14.29 2.18 -12.50
C LEU A 11 -15.32 1.05 -12.66
N GLN A 12 -15.10 -0.05 -11.95
CA GLN A 12 -16.04 -1.16 -11.71
C GLN A 12 -16.64 -1.11 -10.30
N GLU A 13 -17.91 -1.45 -10.20
CA GLU A 13 -18.63 -1.52 -8.94
C GLU A 13 -18.70 -2.97 -8.44
N TYR A 14 -18.54 -3.14 -7.13
CA TYR A 14 -18.71 -4.42 -6.45
C TYR A 14 -19.61 -4.21 -5.23
N HIS A 15 -20.60 -5.10 -5.08
CA HIS A 15 -21.52 -5.06 -3.95
C HIS A 15 -21.09 -6.09 -2.90
N ILE A 16 -20.72 -5.61 -1.71
CA ILE A 16 -20.22 -6.45 -0.62
C ILE A 16 -21.19 -6.41 0.55
N ASN A 17 -21.52 -7.59 1.08
CA ASN A 17 -22.25 -7.69 2.33
C ASN A 17 -21.31 -7.52 3.53
N LEU A 18 -21.35 -6.35 4.17
CA LEU A 18 -20.51 -6.01 5.33
C LEU A 18 -20.75 -6.90 6.55
N LYS A 19 -21.90 -7.59 6.67
CA LYS A 19 -22.14 -8.57 7.74
C LYS A 19 -21.31 -9.84 7.58
N LYS A 20 -20.79 -10.11 6.38
CA LYS A 20 -19.97 -11.28 6.01
C LYS A 20 -18.57 -10.85 5.55
N CYS A 21 -18.11 -9.68 5.98
CA CYS A 21 -16.82 -9.10 5.65
C CYS A 21 -16.22 -8.49 6.90
N GLY A 22 -14.89 -8.43 6.98
CA GLY A 22 -14.23 -7.65 8.02
C GLY A 22 -14.51 -6.15 7.86
N PRO A 23 -14.26 -5.35 8.91
CA PRO A 23 -14.62 -3.94 8.96
C PRO A 23 -13.71 -3.04 8.12
N MET A 24 -12.54 -3.53 7.68
CA MET A 24 -11.54 -2.71 6.99
C MET A 24 -11.67 -2.81 5.47
N VAL A 25 -11.22 -1.76 4.78
CA VAL A 25 -11.18 -1.72 3.31
C VAL A 25 -10.36 -2.88 2.74
N LEU A 26 -9.27 -3.27 3.41
CA LEU A 26 -8.47 -4.44 3.01
C LEU A 26 -9.29 -5.75 3.01
N ASP A 27 -10.18 -5.94 4.00
CA ASP A 27 -11.01 -7.14 4.08
C ASP A 27 -11.96 -7.23 2.88
N ALA A 28 -12.53 -6.09 2.48
CA ALA A 28 -13.37 -5.99 1.29
C ALA A 28 -12.59 -6.32 0.00
N LEU A 29 -11.37 -5.80 -0.15
CA LEU A 29 -10.52 -6.08 -1.32
C LEU A 29 -10.16 -7.56 -1.43
N ILE A 30 -9.82 -8.19 -0.31
CA ILE A 30 -9.52 -9.63 -0.25
C ILE A 30 -10.76 -10.46 -0.56
N LYS A 31 -11.92 -10.06 -0.03
CA LYS A 31 -13.19 -10.71 -0.33
C LYS A 31 -13.55 -10.63 -1.82
N ILE A 32 -13.42 -9.45 -2.44
CA ILE A 32 -13.62 -9.29 -3.88
C ILE A 32 -12.68 -10.24 -4.63
N LYS A 33 -11.40 -10.25 -4.29
CA LYS A 33 -10.40 -11.08 -4.96
C LYS A 33 -10.73 -12.58 -4.88
N ASN A 34 -11.16 -13.04 -3.71
CA ASN A 34 -11.35 -14.46 -3.48
C ASN A 34 -12.70 -14.97 -3.99
N GLU A 35 -13.76 -14.15 -3.93
CA GLU A 35 -15.14 -14.61 -4.16
C GLU A 35 -15.77 -14.05 -5.43
N MET A 36 -15.28 -12.92 -5.97
CA MET A 36 -15.95 -12.18 -7.05
C MET A 36 -15.08 -12.03 -8.30
N ASP A 37 -13.81 -11.67 -8.12
CA ASP A 37 -12.88 -11.39 -9.21
C ASP A 37 -11.44 -11.71 -8.84
N SER A 38 -10.99 -12.91 -9.21
CA SER A 38 -9.63 -13.39 -8.95
C SER A 38 -8.55 -12.62 -9.71
N LYS A 39 -8.90 -11.84 -10.74
CA LYS A 39 -7.95 -11.08 -11.56
C LYS A 39 -7.49 -9.79 -10.90
N LEU A 40 -8.29 -9.26 -9.96
CA LEU A 40 -7.98 -8.04 -9.21
C LEU A 40 -6.62 -8.17 -8.51
N MET A 41 -5.73 -7.21 -8.77
CA MET A 41 -4.41 -7.15 -8.13
C MET A 41 -4.23 -5.90 -7.27
N PHE A 42 -3.70 -6.10 -6.07
CA PHE A 42 -3.30 -5.06 -5.14
C PHE A 42 -2.14 -5.57 -4.26
N ARG A 43 -1.42 -4.65 -3.62
CA ARG A 43 -0.35 -5.00 -2.67
C ARG A 43 -0.88 -4.96 -1.24
N HIS A 44 -0.53 -5.96 -0.45
CA HIS A 44 -0.70 -5.98 1.00
C HIS A 44 0.33 -6.95 1.61
N SER A 45 0.65 -6.79 2.89
CA SER A 45 1.61 -7.65 3.59
C SER A 45 1.25 -7.77 5.06
N CYS A 46 1.26 -6.66 5.80
CA CYS A 46 0.79 -6.58 7.17
C CYS A 46 -0.70 -6.23 7.22
N TRP A 47 -1.35 -6.58 8.33
CA TRP A 47 -2.74 -6.25 8.62
C TRP A 47 -2.89 -5.07 9.58
N GLU A 48 -1.79 -4.57 10.12
CA GLU A 48 -1.75 -3.56 11.19
C GLU A 48 -0.99 -2.28 10.80
N GLY A 49 -0.71 -2.10 9.51
CA GLY A 49 -0.17 -0.84 8.97
C GLY A 49 1.34 -0.62 9.13
N ILE A 50 2.11 -1.63 9.51
CA ILE A 50 3.56 -1.51 9.73
C ILE A 50 4.35 -1.26 8.44
N TYR A 51 4.09 -2.04 7.39
CA TYR A 51 4.90 -1.99 6.16
C TYR A 51 4.45 -0.96 5.14
N GLY A 52 3.25 -0.39 5.28
CA GLY A 52 2.70 0.57 4.32
C GLY A 52 2.40 0.03 2.91
N SER A 53 2.53 -1.28 2.69
CA SER A 53 2.36 -1.92 1.36
C SER A 53 0.99 -1.71 0.70
N CYS A 54 -0.05 -1.45 1.50
CA CYS A 54 -1.44 -1.28 1.06
C CYS A 54 -1.88 0.19 0.98
N ALA A 55 -0.93 1.09 0.73
CA ALA A 55 -1.21 2.51 0.53
C ALA A 55 -1.99 2.74 -0.77
N MET A 56 -3.15 3.39 -0.66
CA MET A 56 -4.06 3.68 -1.75
C MET A 56 -4.75 5.03 -1.51
N ASN A 57 -5.46 5.52 -2.52
CA ASN A 57 -6.38 6.64 -2.36
C ASN A 57 -7.79 6.09 -2.10
N ILE A 58 -8.33 6.37 -0.91
CA ILE A 58 -9.62 5.91 -0.41
C ILE A 58 -10.49 7.16 -0.21
N ASP A 59 -11.58 7.26 -0.97
CA ASP A 59 -12.49 8.43 -0.95
C ASP A 59 -11.77 9.77 -1.11
N ARG A 60 -10.82 9.82 -2.06
CA ARG A 60 -9.96 11.00 -2.38
C ARG A 60 -8.86 11.28 -1.35
N CYS A 61 -8.80 10.53 -0.26
CA CYS A 61 -7.77 10.66 0.77
C CYS A 61 -6.73 9.54 0.66
N ASN A 62 -5.44 9.87 0.76
CA ASN A 62 -4.40 8.84 0.79
C ASN A 62 -4.38 8.16 2.16
N GLY A 63 -4.42 6.83 2.18
CA GLY A 63 -4.48 6.06 3.42
C GLY A 63 -4.06 4.61 3.23
N LEU A 64 -4.03 3.86 4.34
CA LEU A 64 -3.74 2.43 4.35
C LEU A 64 -5.05 1.65 4.40
N THR A 65 -5.29 0.77 3.43
CA THR A 65 -6.55 0.00 3.39
C THR A 65 -6.74 -0.92 4.59
N CYS A 66 -5.65 -1.36 5.23
CA CYS A 66 -5.71 -2.19 6.43
C CYS A 66 -6.11 -1.41 7.70
N LEU A 67 -6.00 -0.09 7.70
CA LEU A 67 -6.36 0.76 8.84
C LEU A 67 -7.62 1.59 8.60
N THR A 68 -8.17 1.54 7.38
CA THR A 68 -9.32 2.34 7.00
C THR A 68 -10.59 1.50 7.14
N LYS A 69 -11.52 1.95 7.98
CA LYS A 69 -12.82 1.31 8.18
C LYS A 69 -13.76 1.61 7.02
N ILE A 70 -14.61 0.65 6.69
CA ILE A 70 -15.68 0.83 5.72
C ILE A 70 -16.89 1.45 6.43
N GLU A 71 -17.34 2.58 5.92
CA GLU A 71 -18.57 3.21 6.39
C GLU A 71 -19.80 2.49 5.80
N SER A 72 -20.76 2.16 6.65
CA SER A 72 -21.99 1.48 6.20
C SER A 72 -22.95 2.48 5.56
N GLY A 73 -23.50 2.12 4.39
CA GLY A 73 -24.51 2.92 3.70
C GLY A 73 -23.97 3.98 2.75
N THR A 74 -22.65 4.07 2.58
CA THR A 74 -22.00 4.92 1.58
C THR A 74 -21.15 4.09 0.63
N ASN A 75 -20.90 4.65 -0.56
CA ASN A 75 -20.02 4.02 -1.54
C ASN A 75 -18.57 4.45 -1.26
N THR A 76 -17.69 3.49 -1.00
CA THR A 76 -16.24 3.73 -0.89
C THR A 76 -15.58 3.61 -2.26
N THR A 77 -14.89 4.66 -2.69
CA THR A 77 -14.12 4.69 -3.93
C THR A 77 -12.64 4.46 -3.64
N ILE A 78 -12.07 3.42 -4.23
CA ILE A 78 -10.64 3.10 -4.09
C ILE A 78 -9.96 3.35 -5.44
N THR A 79 -8.89 4.14 -5.41
CA THR A 79 -8.03 4.44 -6.55
C THR A 79 -6.57 4.39 -6.13
N LEU A 80 -5.68 4.52 -7.11
CA LEU A 80 -4.24 4.54 -6.87
C LEU A 80 -3.77 5.85 -6.26
N LEU A 81 -2.59 5.81 -5.64
CA LEU A 81 -1.90 7.02 -5.20
C LEU A 81 -1.63 7.93 -6.40
N PRO A 82 -1.84 9.25 -6.25
CA PRO A 82 -1.64 10.21 -7.34
C PRO A 82 -0.18 10.25 -7.78
N HIS A 83 0.06 10.58 -9.06
CA HIS A 83 1.38 10.71 -9.67
C HIS A 83 2.27 9.45 -9.66
N MET A 84 1.67 8.27 -9.52
CA MET A 84 2.40 7.01 -9.60
C MET A 84 2.10 6.28 -10.92
N PHE A 85 3.11 5.61 -11.47
CA PHE A 85 2.93 4.78 -12.66
C PHE A 85 2.21 3.48 -12.29
N VAL A 86 1.16 3.14 -13.03
CA VAL A 86 0.35 1.94 -12.81
C VAL A 86 1.00 0.75 -13.53
N ILE A 87 1.21 -0.34 -12.81
CA ILE A 87 1.63 -1.62 -13.40
C ILE A 87 0.39 -2.40 -13.83
N LYS A 88 -0.57 -2.58 -12.90
CA LYS A 88 -1.85 -3.26 -13.13
C LYS A 88 -2.81 -2.99 -11.97
N ASP A 89 -4.08 -2.73 -12.26
CA ASP A 89 -5.17 -2.51 -11.29
C ASP A 89 -4.77 -1.52 -10.18
N LEU A 90 -4.56 -2.01 -8.95
CA LEU A 90 -4.16 -1.20 -7.78
C LEU A 90 -2.68 -1.40 -7.40
N VAL A 91 -1.84 -1.78 -8.36
CA VAL A 91 -0.40 -1.99 -8.20
C VAL A 91 0.36 -0.89 -8.95
N VAL A 92 1.15 -0.11 -8.20
CA VAL A 92 2.02 0.94 -8.75
C VAL A 92 3.47 0.48 -8.86
N ASP A 93 4.23 1.15 -9.72
CA ASP A 93 5.70 1.05 -9.75
C ASP A 93 6.33 1.92 -8.65
N MET A 94 7.14 1.29 -7.80
CA MET A 94 7.85 1.93 -6.68
C MET A 94 9.34 2.13 -6.97
N THR A 95 9.82 1.74 -8.16
CA THR A 95 11.24 1.78 -8.52
C THR A 95 11.82 3.19 -8.38
N TYR A 96 11.10 4.20 -8.88
CA TYR A 96 11.51 5.60 -8.74
C TYR A 96 11.64 6.02 -7.28
N PHE A 97 10.64 5.70 -6.45
CA PHE A 97 10.66 6.02 -5.01
C PHE A 97 11.88 5.43 -4.31
N TYR A 98 12.17 4.14 -4.52
CA TYR A 98 13.32 3.48 -3.89
C TYR A 98 14.66 4.00 -4.38
N ASN A 99 14.78 4.36 -5.66
CA ASN A 99 15.99 4.97 -6.20
C ASN A 99 16.27 6.33 -5.54
N GLN A 100 15.22 7.15 -5.37
CA GLN A 100 15.34 8.42 -4.66
C GLN A 100 15.73 8.22 -3.20
N TYR A 101 15.13 7.24 -2.51
CA TYR A 101 15.50 6.91 -1.13
C TYR A 101 16.97 6.49 -1.01
N LYS A 102 17.44 5.61 -1.90
CA LYS A 102 18.83 5.15 -1.93
C LYS A 102 19.83 6.29 -2.19
N SER A 103 19.46 7.26 -3.04
CA SER A 103 20.31 8.44 -3.33
C SER A 103 20.61 9.31 -2.10
N LYS A 104 19.80 9.21 -1.05
CA LYS A 104 20.00 9.94 0.22
C LYS A 104 20.97 9.26 1.17
N GLU A 105 21.45 8.07 0.79
CA GLU A 105 22.41 7.29 1.56
C GLU A 105 22.00 7.14 3.04
N PRO A 106 20.81 6.57 3.32
CA PRO A 106 20.19 6.54 4.66
C PRO A 106 20.86 5.47 5.56
N TRP A 107 22.17 5.49 5.66
CA TRP A 107 22.96 4.61 6.51
C TRP A 107 24.01 5.43 7.25
N LEU A 108 24.46 4.90 8.39
CA LEU A 108 25.48 5.56 9.19
C LEU A 108 26.81 5.60 8.45
N LYS A 109 27.28 6.81 8.12
CA LYS A 109 28.62 7.03 7.56
C LYS A 109 29.59 7.38 8.67
N ARG A 110 30.53 6.48 8.97
CA ARG A 110 31.61 6.74 9.93
C ARG A 110 32.86 7.20 9.18
N LYS A 111 33.57 8.19 9.75
CA LYS A 111 34.86 8.66 9.21
C LYS A 111 35.98 7.65 9.46
N ASN A 112 35.92 6.90 10.55
CA ASN A 112 36.94 5.93 10.93
C ASN A 112 36.44 4.49 10.72
N PRO A 113 37.24 3.61 10.08
CA PRO A 113 36.87 2.21 9.87
C PRO A 113 36.80 1.43 11.20
N HIS A 114 35.87 0.48 11.26
CA HIS A 114 35.60 -0.36 12.44
C HIS A 114 36.79 -1.30 12.72
N VAL A 115 37.37 -1.23 13.93
CA VAL A 115 38.32 -2.25 14.40
C VAL A 115 37.51 -3.44 14.88
N HIS A 116 37.64 -4.59 14.21
CA HIS A 116 36.88 -5.81 14.50
C HIS A 116 37.07 -6.27 15.96
N GLY A 117 35.97 -6.57 16.67
CA GLY A 117 36.01 -7.19 18.00
C GLY A 117 35.86 -6.28 19.23
N LYS A 118 35.47 -5.01 19.09
CA LYS A 118 35.08 -4.18 20.24
C LYS A 118 33.66 -3.66 20.07
N GLU A 119 32.76 -4.03 21.01
CA GLU A 119 31.51 -3.31 21.19
C GLU A 119 31.83 -1.88 21.63
N ILE A 120 31.19 -0.91 20.98
CA ILE A 120 31.35 0.51 21.33
C ILE A 120 29.98 0.98 21.82
N ILE A 121 29.93 1.30 23.11
CA ILE A 121 28.76 1.86 23.78
C ILE A 121 28.57 3.29 23.26
N GLU A 122 27.39 3.58 22.72
CA GLU A 122 27.03 4.93 22.29
C GLU A 122 27.00 5.82 23.55
N GLN A 123 27.91 6.80 23.65
CA GLN A 123 27.86 7.74 24.75
C GLN A 123 26.72 8.71 24.49
N GLU A 124 25.72 8.69 25.38
CA GLU A 124 24.59 9.60 25.40
C GLU A 124 25.09 11.05 25.39
N GLY A 125 24.55 11.84 24.46
CA GLY A 125 24.74 13.29 24.38
C GLY A 125 23.60 14.04 25.06
#